data_AF-A0A3Q0JDF3-F1
#
_entry.id   AF-A0A3Q0JDF3-F1
#
_cell.length_a   1.000
_cell.length_b   1.000
_cell.length_c   1.000
_cell.angle_alpha   90.00
_cell.angle_beta   90.00
_cell.angle_gamma   90.00
#
_symmetry.space_group_name_H-M   'P 1'
#
loop_
_entity.id
_entity.type
_entity.pdbx_description
1 polymer ?
#
loop_
_entity_poly.entity_id
_entity_poly.type
_entity_poly.pdbx_seq_one_letter_code
_entity_poly.pdbx_strand_id
1 'polypeptide(L)'
;VNLVGKFTQSVRRIVQDVKDEGTARVNLVGKFTQSVRRIVQDVKDEGTASGQTKEEVIETNERLRAVRVRLEDSYDIAKKALVNLMTKYAESKSIRNFITRYGELKNMIKEVIRLETEYWKLVDIPKQEKQETVPAFVLRACAIMEKTQKSGEGVKTAAKMAEEEDKKRERLDRLCGEYCNY
;
A
#
# COMPACT_ATOMS: atom_id res chain seq x y z
N VAL A 1 -3.06 12.91 21.17
CA VAL A 1 -3.06 13.90 22.28
C VAL A 1 -2.11 15.03 21.88
N ASN A 2 -2.58 16.27 21.80
CA ASN A 2 -1.88 17.37 21.12
C ASN A 2 -0.58 17.80 21.87
N LEU A 3 0.53 18.01 21.15
CA LEU A 3 1.87 18.33 21.68
C LEU A 3 1.85 19.55 22.61
N VAL A 4 1.05 20.55 22.23
CA VAL A 4 0.79 21.76 23.03
C VAL A 4 0.21 21.41 24.40
N GLY A 5 -0.65 20.39 24.49
CA GLY A 5 -1.23 19.92 25.74
C GLY A 5 -0.20 19.25 26.67
N LYS A 6 0.70 18.43 26.11
CA LYS A 6 1.79 17.77 26.87
C LYS A 6 2.80 18.81 27.37
N PHE A 7 3.20 19.76 26.52
CA PHE A 7 4.09 20.85 26.90
C PHE A 7 3.47 21.72 27.99
N THR A 8 2.19 22.11 27.83
CA THR A 8 1.46 22.91 28.82
C THR A 8 1.34 22.19 30.16
N GLN A 9 1.07 20.88 30.18
CA GLN A 9 1.03 20.10 31.43
C GLN A 9 2.41 19.99 32.08
N SER A 10 3.48 19.78 31.29
CA SER A 10 4.84 19.73 31.83
C SER A 10 5.26 21.06 32.43
N VAL A 11 4.99 22.18 31.75
CA VAL A 11 5.28 23.53 32.26
C VAL A 11 4.46 23.80 33.51
N ARG A 12 3.17 23.44 33.52
CA ARG A 12 2.30 23.61 34.69
C ARG A 12 2.80 22.82 35.90
N ARG A 13 3.33 21.60 35.70
CA ARG A 13 3.94 20.78 36.77
C ARG A 13 5.23 21.40 37.30
N ILE A 14 6.10 21.92 36.42
CA ILE A 14 7.33 22.62 36.82
C ILE A 14 7.02 23.91 37.58
N VAL A 15 6.01 24.68 37.14
CA VAL A 15 5.58 25.91 37.81
C VAL A 15 4.97 25.62 39.18
N GLN A 16 4.25 24.51 39.33
CA GLN A 16 3.72 24.08 40.62
C GLN A 16 4.84 23.68 41.59
N ASP A 17 5.83 22.91 41.12
CA ASP A 17 7.05 22.56 41.88
C ASP A 17 7.85 23.81 42.32
N VAL A 18 7.85 24.89 41.51
CA VAL A 18 8.51 26.17 41.86
C VAL A 18 7.76 26.93 42.96
N LYS A 19 6.44 26.73 43.05
CA LYS A 19 5.59 27.44 44.00
C LYS A 19 5.70 26.87 45.43
N ASP A 20 6.15 25.62 45.56
CA ASP A 20 6.08 24.87 46.82
C ASP A 20 7.37 24.89 47.66
N GLU A 21 8.58 25.25 47.17
CA GLU A 21 9.79 25.23 48.04
C GLU A 21 10.88 26.29 47.77
N GLY A 22 11.25 27.01 48.83
CA GLY A 22 12.34 27.99 48.90
C GLY A 22 13.78 27.43 49.00
N THR A 23 14.04 26.16 48.66
CA THR A 23 15.37 25.54 48.92
C THR A 23 15.92 24.67 47.78
N ALA A 24 15.26 24.57 46.61
CA ALA A 24 15.66 23.64 45.55
C ALA A 24 16.09 24.30 44.22
N ARG A 25 16.73 25.47 44.26
CA ARG A 25 17.12 26.23 43.04
C ARG A 25 18.11 25.50 42.11
N VAL A 26 18.74 24.40 42.53
CA VAL A 26 19.82 23.75 41.75
C VAL A 26 19.32 22.68 40.75
N ASN A 27 18.10 22.15 40.90
CA ASN A 27 17.63 21.04 40.05
C ASN A 27 16.58 21.41 38.98
N LEU A 28 16.26 22.70 38.84
CA LEU A 28 15.22 23.15 37.91
C LEU A 28 15.65 23.02 36.44
N VAL A 29 16.88 23.43 36.14
CA VAL A 29 17.46 23.31 34.79
C VAL A 29 17.59 21.83 34.41
N GLY A 30 18.02 20.97 35.34
CA GLY A 30 18.08 19.52 35.11
C GLY A 30 16.69 18.91 34.82
N LYS A 31 15.67 19.26 35.61
CA LYS A 31 14.28 18.84 35.38
C LYS A 31 13.73 19.36 34.05
N PHE A 32 14.04 20.62 33.70
CA PHE A 32 13.62 21.22 32.44
C PHE A 32 14.30 20.54 31.25
N THR A 33 15.62 20.39 31.26
CA THR A 33 16.37 19.68 30.21
C THR A 33 15.91 18.24 30.07
N GLN A 34 15.61 17.53 31.16
CA GLN A 34 15.07 16.18 31.12
C GLN A 34 13.66 16.14 30.51
N SER A 35 12.80 17.09 30.87
CA SER A 35 11.47 17.19 30.28
C SER A 35 11.53 17.53 28.79
N VAL A 36 12.42 18.45 28.39
CA VAL A 36 12.67 18.76 26.97
C VAL A 36 13.19 17.53 26.23
N ARG A 37 14.16 16.78 26.77
CA ARG A 37 14.63 15.54 26.13
C ARG A 37 13.51 14.52 25.98
N ARG A 38 12.65 14.39 27.00
CA ARG A 38 11.50 13.48 26.95
C ARG A 38 10.49 13.92 25.89
N ILE A 39 10.18 15.21 25.80
CA ILE A 39 9.26 15.73 24.78
C ILE A 39 9.86 15.60 23.38
N VAL A 40 11.15 15.87 23.21
CA VAL A 40 11.85 15.69 21.92
C VAL A 40 11.88 14.21 21.53
N GLN A 41 12.09 13.31 22.49
CA GLN A 41 12.04 11.87 22.26
C GLN A 41 10.62 11.41 21.94
N ASP A 42 9.62 11.89 22.70
CA ASP A 42 8.20 11.61 22.44
C ASP A 42 7.75 12.15 21.08
N VAL A 43 8.28 13.29 20.59
CA VAL A 43 8.02 13.82 19.24
C VAL A 43 8.73 12.97 18.17
N LYS A 44 9.94 12.50 18.46
CA LYS A 44 10.70 11.63 17.57
C LYS A 44 10.08 10.23 17.45
N ASP A 45 9.45 9.77 18.53
CA ASP A 45 8.77 8.48 18.64
C ASP A 45 7.26 8.59 18.33
N GLU A 46 6.70 9.79 18.15
CA GLU A 46 5.39 10.05 17.57
C GLU A 46 5.42 9.77 16.05
N GLY A 47 5.76 8.53 15.71
CA GLY A 47 5.15 7.85 14.60
C GLY A 47 3.63 7.76 14.76
N THR A 48 2.95 7.26 13.73
CA THR A 48 1.49 7.00 13.75
C THR A 48 1.04 6.22 14.99
N ALA A 49 -0.26 6.22 15.32
CA ALA A 49 -0.80 5.60 16.55
C ALA A 49 -0.43 4.10 16.77
N SER A 50 0.17 3.45 15.77
CA SER A 50 0.76 2.10 15.82
C SER A 50 2.23 2.05 16.28
N GLY A 51 2.89 3.18 16.51
CA GLY A 51 4.34 3.26 16.80
C GLY A 51 5.24 3.18 15.55
N GLN A 52 4.66 3.17 14.35
CA GLN A 52 5.41 3.18 13.09
C GLN A 52 5.76 4.60 12.69
N THR A 53 7.01 4.80 12.25
CA THR A 53 7.48 6.09 11.74
C THR A 53 6.66 6.53 10.52
N LYS A 54 6.62 7.84 10.27
CA LYS A 54 5.91 8.39 9.10
C LYS A 54 6.42 7.76 7.80
N GLU A 55 7.73 7.56 7.71
CA GLU A 55 8.41 6.96 6.57
C GLU A 55 7.98 5.50 6.33
N GLU A 56 7.91 4.68 7.38
CA GLU A 56 7.45 3.27 7.28
C GLU A 56 6.00 3.16 6.80
N VAL A 57 5.14 4.08 7.24
CA VAL A 57 3.73 4.12 6.81
C VAL A 57 3.62 4.54 5.35
N ILE A 58 4.42 5.51 4.92
CA ILE A 58 4.47 5.94 3.51
C ILE A 58 4.94 4.77 2.64
N GLU A 59 6.05 4.10 3.01
CA GLU A 59 6.59 2.96 2.28
C GLU A 59 5.54 1.84 2.17
N THR A 60 4.89 1.50 3.28
CA THR A 60 3.83 0.49 3.29
C THR A 60 2.67 0.88 2.37
N ASN A 61 2.25 2.15 2.37
CA ASN A 61 1.19 2.63 1.52
C ASN A 61 1.56 2.54 0.03
N GLU A 62 2.79 2.87 -0.34
CA GLU A 62 3.27 2.74 -1.72
C GLU A 62 3.25 1.28 -2.18
N ARG A 63 3.74 0.36 -1.34
CA ARG A 63 3.71 -1.09 -1.62
C ARG A 63 2.28 -1.60 -1.84
N LEU A 64 1.35 -1.21 -0.96
CA LEU A 64 -0.06 -1.56 -1.08
C LEU A 64 -0.69 -1.03 -2.38
N ARG A 65 -0.36 0.21 -2.78
CA ARG A 65 -0.85 0.80 -4.03
C ARG A 65 -0.32 0.05 -5.26
N ALA A 66 0.97 -0.25 -5.30
CA ALA A 66 1.58 -0.99 -6.40
C ALA A 66 0.94 -2.37 -6.59
N VAL A 67 0.69 -3.07 -5.47
CA VAL A 67 0.01 -4.36 -5.46
C VAL A 67 -1.44 -4.24 -5.94
N ARG A 68 -2.19 -3.25 -5.45
CA ARG A 68 -3.56 -2.96 -5.88
C ARG A 68 -3.66 -2.75 -7.39
N VAL A 69 -2.79 -1.92 -7.97
CA VAL A 69 -2.77 -1.65 -9.42
C VAL A 69 -2.55 -2.93 -10.22
N ARG A 70 -1.61 -3.78 -9.80
CA ARG A 70 -1.32 -5.04 -10.50
C ARG A 70 -2.47 -6.05 -10.42
N LEU A 71 -3.13 -6.11 -9.28
CA LEU A 71 -4.35 -6.90 -9.09
C LEU A 71 -5.45 -6.41 -10.03
N GLU A 72 -5.65 -5.09 -10.13
CA GLU A 72 -6.61 -4.47 -11.04
C GLU A 72 -6.30 -4.81 -12.51
N ASP A 73 -5.05 -4.68 -12.94
CA ASP A 73 -4.64 -5.02 -14.32
C ASP A 73 -4.90 -6.50 -14.64
N SER A 74 -4.55 -7.39 -13.73
CA SER A 74 -4.76 -8.83 -13.90
C SER A 74 -6.24 -9.18 -13.95
N TYR A 75 -7.05 -8.53 -13.11
CA TYR A 75 -8.50 -8.65 -13.12
C TYR A 75 -9.10 -8.14 -14.42
N ASP A 76 -8.65 -6.99 -14.92
CA ASP A 76 -9.13 -6.41 -16.17
C ASP A 76 -8.83 -7.28 -17.39
N ILE A 77 -7.64 -7.91 -17.43
CA ILE A 77 -7.29 -8.89 -18.47
C ILE A 77 -8.26 -10.07 -18.44
N ALA A 78 -8.47 -10.68 -17.27
CA ALA A 78 -9.37 -11.81 -17.11
C ALA A 78 -10.81 -11.44 -17.48
N LYS A 79 -11.30 -10.29 -17.00
CA LYS A 79 -12.63 -9.76 -17.29
C LYS A 79 -12.83 -9.55 -18.80
N LYS A 80 -11.89 -8.87 -19.47
CA LYS A 80 -11.97 -8.62 -20.92
C LYS A 80 -11.99 -9.94 -21.71
N ALA A 81 -11.14 -10.90 -21.33
CA ALA A 81 -11.08 -12.18 -21.99
C ALA A 81 -12.39 -12.98 -21.83
N LEU A 82 -12.97 -12.98 -20.63
CA LEU A 82 -14.26 -13.62 -20.36
C LEU A 82 -15.41 -12.96 -21.13
N VAL A 83 -15.47 -11.63 -21.15
CA VAL A 83 -16.48 -10.89 -21.94
C VAL A 83 -16.34 -11.23 -23.42
N ASN A 84 -15.11 -11.26 -23.95
CA ASN A 84 -14.85 -11.62 -25.34
C ASN A 84 -15.33 -13.06 -25.65
N LEU A 85 -15.04 -14.02 -24.77
CA LEU A 85 -15.50 -15.40 -24.91
C LEU A 85 -17.04 -15.50 -24.90
N MET A 86 -17.71 -14.75 -24.02
CA MET A 86 -19.18 -14.70 -23.99
C MET A 86 -19.74 -14.14 -25.31
N THR A 87 -19.13 -13.09 -25.85
CA THR A 87 -19.51 -12.50 -27.13
C THR A 87 -19.33 -13.49 -28.28
N LYS A 88 -18.14 -14.10 -28.41
CA LYS A 88 -17.85 -15.14 -29.41
C LYS A 88 -18.83 -16.31 -29.31
N TYR A 89 -19.19 -16.73 -28.09
CA TYR A 89 -20.18 -17.78 -27.89
C TYR A 89 -21.56 -17.38 -28.39
N ALA A 90 -22.01 -16.16 -28.10
CA ALA A 90 -23.28 -15.65 -28.61
C ALA A 90 -23.29 -15.61 -30.15
N GLU A 91 -22.22 -15.10 -30.76
CA GLU A 91 -22.03 -15.05 -32.22
C GLU A 91 -22.02 -16.45 -32.84
N SER A 92 -21.37 -17.43 -32.19
CA SER A 92 -21.28 -18.81 -32.69
C SER A 92 -22.64 -19.48 -32.92
N LYS A 93 -23.70 -19.02 -32.22
CA LYS A 93 -25.06 -19.54 -32.38
C LYS A 93 -25.66 -19.19 -33.74
N SER A 94 -25.17 -18.14 -34.39
CA SER A 94 -25.60 -17.74 -35.74
C SER A 94 -24.92 -18.54 -36.85
N ILE A 95 -23.86 -19.29 -36.55
CA ILE A 95 -23.10 -20.08 -37.53
C ILE A 95 -23.90 -21.35 -37.90
N ARG A 96 -24.36 -21.42 -39.15
CA ARG A 96 -25.06 -22.61 -39.69
C ARG A 96 -24.15 -23.81 -39.90
N ASN A 97 -22.90 -23.60 -40.34
CA ASN A 97 -21.97 -24.70 -40.59
C ASN A 97 -21.50 -25.29 -39.26
N PHE A 98 -21.94 -26.53 -38.97
CA PHE A 98 -21.62 -27.21 -37.72
C PHE A 98 -20.13 -27.47 -37.52
N ILE A 99 -19.38 -27.76 -38.60
CA ILE A 99 -17.94 -28.02 -38.52
C ILE A 99 -17.21 -26.73 -38.12
N THR A 100 -17.55 -25.61 -38.77
CA THR A 100 -16.99 -24.29 -38.44
C THR A 100 -17.36 -23.89 -37.01
N ARG A 101 -18.63 -24.07 -36.62
CA ARG A 101 -19.10 -23.77 -35.26
C ARG A 101 -18.37 -24.61 -34.21
N TYR A 102 -18.16 -25.90 -34.49
CA TYR A 102 -17.39 -26.78 -33.61
C TYR A 102 -15.94 -26.32 -33.46
N GLY A 103 -15.32 -25.86 -34.56
CA GLY A 103 -13.98 -25.25 -34.53
C GLY A 103 -13.90 -24.04 -33.59
N GLU A 104 -14.85 -23.12 -33.69
CA GLU A 104 -14.94 -21.94 -32.82
C GLU A 104 -15.15 -22.32 -31.34
N LEU A 105 -16.09 -23.24 -31.07
CA LEU A 105 -16.34 -23.74 -29.71
C LEU A 105 -15.07 -24.38 -29.10
N LYS A 106 -14.35 -25.18 -29.89
CA LYS A 106 -13.09 -25.80 -29.47
C LYS A 106 -12.00 -24.76 -29.19
N ASN A 107 -11.91 -23.70 -30.00
CA ASN A 107 -10.97 -22.61 -29.77
C ASN A 107 -11.29 -21.83 -28.49
N MET A 108 -12.57 -21.55 -28.22
CA MET A 108 -12.99 -20.90 -26.97
C MET A 108 -12.65 -21.75 -25.74
N ILE A 109 -12.83 -23.07 -25.79
CA ILE A 109 -12.44 -23.98 -24.71
C ILE A 109 -10.92 -23.90 -24.45
N LYS A 110 -10.11 -23.88 -25.51
CA LYS A 110 -8.65 -23.70 -25.36
C LYS A 110 -8.29 -22.34 -24.75
N GLU A 111 -8.98 -21.27 -25.15
CA GLU A 111 -8.79 -19.94 -24.58
C GLU A 111 -9.12 -19.92 -23.08
N VAL A 112 -10.20 -20.58 -22.64
CA VAL A 112 -10.56 -20.72 -21.21
C VAL A 112 -9.49 -21.50 -20.45
N ILE A 113 -9.06 -22.66 -20.96
CA ILE A 113 -8.02 -23.47 -20.32
C ILE A 113 -6.72 -22.68 -20.19
N ARG A 114 -6.33 -21.95 -21.23
CA ARG A 114 -5.14 -21.08 -21.20
C ARG A 114 -5.30 -19.99 -20.13
N LEU A 115 -6.44 -19.30 -20.09
CA LEU A 115 -6.71 -18.29 -19.07
C LEU A 115 -6.66 -18.88 -17.67
N GLU A 116 -7.26 -20.04 -17.43
CA GLU A 116 -7.22 -20.73 -16.14
C GLU A 116 -5.78 -21.11 -15.75
N THR A 117 -4.97 -21.58 -16.69
CA THR A 117 -3.59 -22.00 -16.43
C THR A 117 -2.63 -20.83 -16.23
N GLU A 118 -2.86 -19.71 -16.90
CA GLU A 118 -1.99 -18.52 -16.84
C GLU A 118 -2.42 -17.52 -15.75
N TYR A 119 -3.70 -17.50 -15.36
CA TYR A 119 -4.22 -16.58 -14.33
C TYR A 119 -3.51 -16.76 -12.98
N TRP A 120 -3.25 -18.00 -12.57
CA TRP A 120 -2.49 -18.29 -11.34
C TRP A 120 -1.02 -17.87 -11.40
N LYS A 121 -0.44 -17.73 -12.60
CA LYS A 121 0.94 -17.22 -12.76
C LYS A 121 1.02 -15.70 -12.63
N LEU A 122 -0.09 -14.99 -12.84
CA LEU A 122 -0.16 -13.53 -12.77
C LEU A 122 -0.38 -13.03 -11.34
N VAL A 123 -1.01 -13.84 -10.49
CA VAL A 123 -1.46 -13.44 -9.15
C VAL A 123 -1.36 -14.63 -8.18
N ASP A 124 -0.16 -14.91 -7.68
CA ASP A 124 0.03 -15.87 -6.58
C ASP A 124 -0.32 -15.17 -5.25
N ILE A 125 -1.62 -15.17 -4.90
CA ILE A 125 -2.08 -14.64 -3.62
C ILE A 125 -2.23 -15.80 -2.65
N PRO A 126 -1.51 -15.78 -1.52
CA PRO A 126 -1.65 -16.80 -0.50
C PRO A 126 -3.06 -16.80 0.06
N LYS A 127 -3.48 -17.91 0.67
CA LYS A 127 -4.70 -17.93 1.48
C LYS A 127 -4.40 -17.32 2.86
N GLN A 128 -5.29 -16.47 3.37
CA GLN A 128 -5.15 -15.95 4.74
C GLN A 128 -5.21 -17.11 5.75
N GLU A 129 -4.24 -17.16 6.64
CA GLU A 129 -4.21 -18.16 7.72
C GLU A 129 -5.16 -17.76 8.84
N LYS A 130 -5.79 -18.73 9.51
CA LYS A 130 -6.79 -18.47 10.57
C LYS A 130 -6.24 -17.64 11.74
N GLN A 131 -4.93 -17.70 11.99
CA GLN A 131 -4.25 -17.00 13.08
C GLN A 131 -3.60 -15.68 12.63
N GLU A 132 -3.62 -15.40 11.32
CA GLU A 132 -2.97 -14.24 10.73
C GLU A 132 -3.91 -13.03 10.72
N THR A 133 -3.42 -11.90 11.21
CA THR A 133 -4.16 -10.64 11.13
C THR A 133 -4.24 -10.17 9.67
N VAL A 134 -5.33 -9.49 9.31
CA VAL A 134 -5.52 -8.98 7.93
C VAL A 134 -4.33 -8.13 7.44
N PRO A 135 -3.73 -7.23 8.25
CA PRO A 135 -2.55 -6.49 7.81
C PRO A 135 -1.33 -7.38 7.52
N ALA A 136 -1.07 -8.40 8.34
CA ALA A 136 0.03 -9.33 8.13
C ALA A 136 -0.15 -10.14 6.84
N PHE A 137 -1.39 -10.58 6.59
CA PHE A 137 -1.78 -11.24 5.34
C PHE A 137 -1.49 -10.39 4.11
N VAL A 138 -1.93 -9.14 4.14
CA VAL A 138 -1.77 -8.24 2.99
C VAL A 138 -0.28 -7.98 2.72
N LEU A 139 0.54 -7.76 3.76
CA LEU A 139 1.99 -7.57 3.60
C LEU A 139 2.69 -8.82 3.04
N ARG A 140 2.23 -10.02 3.44
CA ARG A 140 2.73 -11.28 2.90
C ARG A 140 2.38 -11.46 1.43
N ALA A 141 1.14 -11.14 1.04
CA ALA A 141 0.73 -11.11 -0.36
C ALA A 141 1.56 -10.09 -1.17
N CYS A 142 1.84 -8.91 -0.62
CA CYS A 142 2.72 -7.92 -1.25
C CYS A 142 4.12 -8.50 -1.51
N ALA A 143 4.72 -9.12 -0.50
CA ALA A 143 6.06 -9.69 -0.59
C ALA A 143 6.17 -10.83 -1.63
N ILE A 144 5.13 -11.65 -1.76
CA ILE A 144 5.07 -12.71 -2.78
C ILE A 144 4.96 -12.09 -4.17
N MET A 145 4.04 -11.14 -4.35
CA MET A 145 3.85 -10.46 -5.63
C MET A 145 5.10 -9.68 -6.08
N GLU A 146 5.86 -9.11 -5.14
CA GLU A 146 7.15 -8.46 -5.39
C GLU A 146 8.23 -9.46 -5.85
N LYS A 147 8.28 -10.66 -5.27
CA LYS A 147 9.25 -11.71 -5.67
C LYS A 147 8.96 -12.26 -7.06
N THR A 148 7.69 -12.43 -7.41
CA THR A 148 7.28 -12.88 -8.75
C THR A 148 7.76 -11.92 -9.85
N GLN A 149 7.93 -10.62 -9.57
CA GLN A 149 8.49 -9.68 -10.55
C GLN A 149 9.96 -9.92 -10.87
N LYS A 150 10.77 -10.33 -9.89
CA LYS A 150 12.22 -10.49 -10.10
C LYS A 150 12.57 -11.72 -10.94
N SER A 151 11.64 -12.65 -11.09
CA SER A 151 11.90 -13.95 -11.70
C SER A 151 11.34 -14.13 -13.12
N GLY A 152 10.59 -13.18 -13.70
CA GLY A 152 9.86 -13.51 -14.93
C GLY A 152 9.32 -12.43 -15.86
N GLU A 153 9.39 -11.13 -15.58
CA GLU A 153 8.86 -10.12 -16.53
C GLU A 153 9.96 -9.50 -17.40
N GLY A 154 10.07 -10.02 -18.62
CA GLY A 154 10.73 -9.34 -19.72
C GLY A 154 10.11 -7.95 -19.96
N VAL A 155 11.00 -6.96 -20.07
CA VAL A 155 10.83 -5.65 -20.71
C VAL A 155 9.44 -5.01 -20.56
N LYS A 156 9.21 -4.33 -19.44
CA LYS A 156 8.35 -3.14 -19.48
C LYS A 156 9.05 -2.14 -20.40
N THR A 157 8.40 -1.75 -21.50
CA THR A 157 8.94 -0.71 -22.40
C THR A 157 9.19 0.56 -21.57
N ALA A 158 10.37 1.16 -21.70
CA ALA A 158 10.81 2.33 -20.91
C ALA A 158 9.77 3.46 -20.83
N ALA A 159 8.93 3.61 -21.87
CA ALA A 159 7.84 4.57 -21.92
C ALA A 159 6.78 4.40 -20.80
N LYS A 160 6.42 3.15 -20.43
CA LYS A 160 5.42 2.92 -19.37
C LYS A 160 5.99 3.17 -17.97
N MET A 161 7.29 2.91 -17.78
CA MET A 161 7.97 3.20 -16.52
C MET A 161 8.15 4.72 -16.34
N ALA A 162 8.48 5.44 -17.41
CA ALA A 162 8.56 6.91 -17.39
C ALA A 162 7.20 7.58 -17.11
N GLU A 163 6.10 7.06 -17.68
CA GLU A 163 4.76 7.59 -17.40
C GLU A 163 4.32 7.34 -15.94
N GLU A 164 4.70 6.20 -15.35
CA GLU A 164 4.46 5.91 -13.93
C GLU A 164 5.32 6.79 -13.02
N GLU A 165 6.58 7.06 -13.39
CA GLU A 165 7.50 7.93 -12.65
C GLU A 165 7.04 9.39 -12.66
N ASP A 166 6.56 9.90 -13.80
CA ASP A 166 6.01 11.26 -13.87
C ASP A 166 4.70 11.39 -13.09
N LYS A 167 3.80 10.39 -13.16
CA LYS A 167 2.61 10.35 -12.30
C LYS A 167 2.97 10.21 -10.82
N LYS A 168 4.06 9.50 -10.48
CA LYS A 168 4.56 9.38 -9.11
C LYS A 168 5.12 10.72 -8.63
N ARG A 169 5.89 11.42 -9.47
CA ARG A 169 6.47 12.74 -9.19
C ARG A 169 5.39 13.81 -8.99
N GLU A 170 4.39 13.87 -9.86
CA GLU A 170 3.28 14.81 -9.76
C GLU A 170 2.42 14.57 -8.50
N ARG A 171 2.25 13.31 -8.08
CA ARG A 171 1.52 12.98 -6.84
C ARG A 171 2.30 13.28 -5.58
N LEU A 172 3.62 13.06 -5.60
CA LEU A 172 4.52 13.48 -4.51
C LEU A 172 4.49 15.00 -4.35
N ASP A 173 4.51 15.74 -5.45
CA ASP A 173 4.46 17.20 -5.44
C ASP A 173 3.12 17.73 -4.89
N ARG A 174 2.00 17.06 -5.18
CA ARG A 174 0.69 17.39 -4.56
C ARG A 174 0.67 17.11 -3.05
N LEU A 175 1.23 15.97 -2.62
CA LEU A 175 1.28 15.60 -1.20
C LEU A 175 2.28 16.44 -0.40
N CYS A 176 3.36 16.92 -1.03
CA CYS A 176 4.33 17.84 -0.43
C CYS A 176 3.85 19.30 -0.48
N GLY A 177 3.14 19.72 -1.53
CA GLY A 177 2.66 21.09 -1.71
C GLY A 177 1.61 21.52 -0.70
N GLU A 178 0.79 20.59 -0.19
CA GLU A 178 -0.17 20.87 0.88
C GLU A 178 0.49 21.14 2.25
N TYR A 179 1.78 20.81 2.43
CA TYR A 179 2.52 21.00 3.69
C TYR A 179 3.50 22.18 3.69
N CYS A 180 3.59 22.97 2.60
CA CYS A 180 4.43 24.17 2.54
C CYS A 180 3.63 25.49 2.66
N ASN A 181 2.32 25.44 2.91
CA ASN A 181 1.47 26.63 3.11
C ASN A 181 0.87 26.74 4.53
N TYR A 182 1.47 26.10 5.52
CA TYR A 182 1.19 26.32 6.95
C TYR A 182 2.47 26.41 7.77
#